data_AF-A0A355QGS0-F1
#
_entry.id   AF-A0A355QGS0-F1
#
_cell.length_a   1.000
_cell.length_b   1.000
_cell.length_c   1.000
_cell.angle_alpha   90.00
_cell.angle_beta   90.00
_cell.angle_gamma   90.00
#
_symmetry.space_group_name_H-M   'P 1'
#
loop_
_entity.id
_entity.type
_entity.pdbx_description
1 polymer ?
#
loop_
_entity_poly.entity_id
_entity_poly.type
_entity_poly.pdbx_seq_one_letter_code
_entity_poly.pdbx_strand_id
1 'polypeptide(L)'
;MTDTADTSTDPVAGSIPERCPVTDLATDYDMFDPDYLRDPYSAWAELRKTCPIAHTERYGGSWLPTRYDDLQAMAKMVPVLSSKSPIVIDMPEALVKEDATG
;
A
#
# COMPACT_ATOMS: atom_id res chain seq x y z
N MET A 1 14.68 26.34 27.39
CA MET A 1 13.87 26.95 26.32
C MET A 1 13.58 25.82 25.35
N THR A 2 12.51 25.08 25.60
CA THR A 2 12.13 23.91 24.82
C THR A 2 11.13 24.39 23.79
N ASP A 3 11.52 24.30 22.52
CA ASP A 3 10.71 24.68 21.38
C ASP A 3 9.67 23.58 21.14
N THR A 4 8.43 23.83 21.55
CA THR A 4 7.29 23.00 21.21
C THR A 4 6.85 23.42 19.82
N ALA A 5 7.35 22.74 18.79
CA ALA A 5 6.84 22.90 17.44
C ALA A 5 5.37 22.43 17.40
N ASP A 6 4.49 23.40 17.21
CA ASP A 6 3.05 23.24 17.11
C ASP A 6 2.71 22.40 15.87
N THR A 7 2.28 21.16 16.08
CA THR A 7 1.91 20.20 15.00
C THR A 7 0.54 20.55 14.38
N SER A 8 -0.11 21.63 14.83
CA SER A 8 -1.51 21.94 14.57
C SER A 8 -1.84 22.50 13.17
N THR A 9 -0.89 22.61 12.24
CA THR A 9 -1.17 23.20 10.90
C THR A 9 -0.97 22.24 9.72
N ASP A 10 -0.74 20.95 9.95
CA ASP A 10 -0.66 20.00 8.84
C ASP A 10 -2.09 19.57 8.42
N PRO A 11 -2.61 20.01 7.25
CA PRO A 11 -3.95 19.66 6.80
C PRO A 11 -4.11 18.15 6.52
N VAL A 12 -3.02 17.37 6.51
CA VAL A 12 -3.02 15.92 6.31
C VAL A 12 -3.07 15.16 7.64
N ALA A 13 -2.61 15.76 8.76
CA ALA A 13 -2.55 15.09 10.05
C ALA A 13 -3.94 14.82 10.69
N GLY A 14 -4.96 15.60 10.30
CA GLY A 14 -6.32 15.49 10.82
C GLY A 14 -7.25 14.54 10.05
N SER A 15 -6.80 14.01 8.92
CA SER A 15 -7.61 13.21 7.99
C SER A 15 -7.03 11.80 7.89
N ILE A 16 -7.02 11.07 9.00
CA ILE A 16 -6.99 9.60 8.90
C ILE A 16 -8.37 9.21 8.38
N PRO A 17 -8.53 8.80 7.11
CA PRO A 17 -9.83 8.30 6.65
C PRO A 17 -10.24 7.14 7.56
N GLU A 18 -11.52 7.08 7.93
CA GLU A 18 -12.02 5.89 8.63
C GLU A 18 -11.70 4.66 7.79
N ARG A 19 -10.89 3.76 8.34
CA ARG A 19 -10.49 2.52 7.68
C ARG A 19 -11.36 1.41 8.22
N CYS A 20 -12.08 0.74 7.32
CA CYS A 20 -12.75 -0.51 7.67
C CYS A 20 -11.70 -1.52 8.16
N PRO A 21 -11.93 -2.21 9.29
CA PRO A 21 -10.99 -3.22 9.79
C PRO A 21 -10.68 -4.28 8.74
N VAL A 22 -9.42 -4.69 8.65
CA VAL A 22 -9.00 -5.81 7.81
C VAL A 22 -9.42 -7.12 8.48
N THR A 23 -10.14 -7.97 7.75
CA THR A 23 -10.61 -9.28 8.26
C THR A 23 -10.00 -10.47 7.54
N ASP A 24 -9.50 -10.27 6.32
CA ASP A 24 -8.79 -11.28 5.53
C ASP A 24 -7.64 -10.63 4.76
N LEU A 25 -6.41 -10.97 5.12
CA LEU A 25 -5.20 -10.46 4.46
C LEU A 25 -5.09 -10.92 3.00
N ALA A 26 -5.67 -12.07 2.63
CA ALA A 26 -5.55 -12.60 1.28
C ALA A 26 -6.36 -11.78 0.25
N THR A 27 -7.43 -11.13 0.69
CA THR A 27 -8.41 -10.46 -0.18
C THR A 27 -8.60 -8.97 0.13
N ASP A 28 -8.14 -8.48 1.28
CA ASP A 28 -8.38 -7.10 1.73
C ASP A 28 -7.26 -6.55 2.63
N TYR A 29 -5.99 -6.88 2.35
CA TYR A 29 -4.89 -6.27 3.10
C TYR A 29 -4.89 -4.75 2.95
N ASP A 30 -4.48 -4.06 4.02
CA ASP A 30 -4.34 -2.60 4.06
C ASP A 30 -2.91 -2.27 4.50
N MET A 31 -2.11 -1.69 3.59
CA MET A 31 -0.70 -1.37 3.86
C MET A 31 -0.51 -0.22 4.86
N PHE A 32 -1.58 0.53 5.17
CA PHE A 32 -1.56 1.60 6.14
C PHE A 32 -2.11 1.17 7.49
N ASP A 33 -2.80 0.02 7.58
CA ASP A 33 -3.34 -0.49 8.83
C ASP A 33 -2.29 -0.44 9.97
N PRO A 34 -2.62 0.12 11.15
CA PRO A 34 -1.65 0.30 12.22
C PRO A 34 -0.99 -1.00 12.68
N ASP A 35 -1.70 -2.12 12.61
CA ASP A 35 -1.16 -3.44 12.97
C ASP A 35 -0.23 -3.96 11.88
N TYR A 36 -0.62 -3.78 10.61
CA TYR A 36 0.25 -4.09 9.47
C TYR A 36 1.55 -3.26 9.49
N LEU A 37 1.47 -1.95 9.76
CA LEU A 37 2.64 -1.08 9.84
C LEU A 37 3.58 -1.45 10.99
N ARG A 38 3.03 -1.95 12.10
CA ARG A 38 3.81 -2.34 13.27
C ARG A 38 4.56 -3.65 13.07
N ASP A 39 3.93 -4.62 12.42
CA ASP A 39 4.54 -5.92 12.14
C ASP A 39 4.05 -6.51 10.79
N PRO A 40 4.59 -6.03 9.67
CA PRO A 40 4.22 -6.56 8.35
C PRO A 40 4.74 -7.99 8.14
N TYR A 41 5.77 -8.41 8.89
CA TYR A 41 6.38 -9.72 8.71
C TYR A 41 5.45 -10.86 9.12
N SER A 42 4.66 -10.66 10.18
CA SER A 42 3.63 -11.63 10.60
C SER A 42 2.56 -11.80 9.53
N ALA A 43 2.05 -10.71 8.96
CA ALA A 43 1.11 -10.75 7.84
C ALA A 43 1.69 -11.48 6.63
N TRP A 44 2.93 -11.17 6.23
CA TRP A 44 3.59 -11.87 5.12
C TRP A 44 3.88 -13.34 5.42
N ALA A 45 4.18 -13.69 6.68
CA ALA A 45 4.41 -15.07 7.09
C ALA A 45 3.15 -15.93 7.01
N GLU A 46 1.99 -15.34 7.30
CA GLU A 46 0.68 -15.96 7.08
C GLU A 46 0.42 -16.14 5.58
N LEU A 47 0.47 -15.06 4.81
CA LEU A 47 0.20 -15.06 3.37
C LEU A 47 1.08 -16.05 2.61
N ARG A 48 2.37 -16.16 2.93
CA ARG A 48 3.27 -17.15 2.30
C ARG A 48 2.76 -18.60 2.43
N LYS A 49 1.98 -18.91 3.47
CA LYS A 49 1.41 -20.25 3.74
C LYS A 49 0.03 -20.42 3.11
N THR A 50 -0.77 -19.37 3.05
CA THR A 50 -2.20 -19.44 2.67
C THR A 50 -2.47 -18.90 1.26
N CYS A 51 -2.02 -17.69 0.96
CA CYS A 51 -2.20 -16.99 -0.31
C CYS A 51 -0.94 -16.17 -0.64
N PRO A 52 0.05 -16.72 -1.36
CA PRO A 52 1.35 -16.09 -1.51
C PRO A 52 1.35 -14.84 -2.40
N ILE A 53 0.28 -14.62 -3.17
CA ILE A 53 0.03 -13.42 -3.98
C ILE A 53 -1.36 -12.90 -3.61
N ALA A 54 -1.43 -12.04 -2.60
CA ALA A 54 -2.67 -11.44 -2.13
C ALA A 54 -3.13 -10.30 -3.05
N HIS A 55 -4.42 -9.99 -3.04
CA HIS A 55 -5.01 -8.86 -3.76
C HIS A 55 -5.86 -8.03 -2.81
N THR A 56 -5.87 -6.72 -2.99
CA THR A 56 -6.76 -5.79 -2.29
C THR A 56 -7.42 -4.87 -3.30
N GLU A 57 -8.65 -4.44 -3.05
CA GLU A 57 -9.32 -3.39 -3.84
C GLU A 57 -9.11 -1.99 -3.23
N ARG A 58 -8.49 -1.89 -2.04
CA ARG A 58 -8.18 -0.61 -1.40
C ARG A 58 -7.23 0.21 -2.27
N TYR A 59 -7.42 1.53 -2.25
CA TYR A 59 -6.53 2.51 -2.90
C TYR A 59 -6.34 2.32 -4.42
N GLY A 60 -7.42 1.96 -5.12
CA GLY A 60 -7.38 1.66 -6.55
C GLY A 60 -6.90 0.24 -6.88
N GLY A 61 -6.55 -0.54 -5.87
CA GLY A 61 -6.24 -1.96 -5.94
C GLY A 61 -4.76 -2.27 -6.19
N SER A 62 -4.27 -3.37 -5.60
CA SER A 62 -2.89 -3.81 -5.78
C SER A 62 -2.66 -5.28 -5.43
N TRP A 63 -1.56 -5.84 -5.96
CA TRP A 63 -1.13 -7.22 -5.74
C TRP A 63 0.11 -7.28 -4.85
N LEU A 64 0.10 -8.15 -3.84
CA LEU A 64 1.18 -8.34 -2.87
C LEU A 64 1.77 -9.75 -2.95
N PRO A 65 2.82 -9.97 -3.75
CA PRO A 65 3.61 -11.20 -3.69
C PRO A 65 4.49 -11.24 -2.42
N THR A 66 4.43 -12.33 -1.67
CA THR A 66 5.10 -12.47 -0.35
C THR A 66 6.22 -13.51 -0.33
N ARG A 67 6.37 -14.29 -1.40
CA ARG A 67 7.51 -15.20 -1.64
C ARG A 67 8.56 -14.52 -2.50
N TYR A 68 9.81 -14.85 -2.22
CA TYR A 68 10.95 -14.28 -2.94
C TYR A 68 10.95 -14.63 -4.44
N ASP A 69 10.63 -15.88 -4.78
CA ASP A 69 10.64 -16.35 -6.17
C ASP A 69 9.56 -15.65 -7.01
N ASP A 70 8.35 -15.46 -6.44
CA ASP A 70 7.24 -14.75 -7.09
C ASP A 70 7.59 -13.27 -7.30
N LEU A 71 8.14 -12.60 -6.27
CA LEU A 71 8.64 -11.22 -6.35
C LEU A 71 9.70 -11.07 -7.46
N GLN A 72 10.69 -11.96 -7.49
CA GLN A 72 11.75 -11.92 -8.51
C GLN A 72 11.22 -12.16 -9.92
N ALA A 73 10.27 -13.08 -10.09
CA ALA A 73 9.65 -13.36 -11.37
C ALA A 73 8.90 -12.13 -11.86
N MET A 74 8.00 -11.57 -11.04
CA MET A 74 7.20 -10.38 -11.38
C MET A 74 8.06 -9.17 -11.73
N ALA A 75 9.12 -8.91 -10.96
CA ALA A 75 10.03 -7.79 -11.23
C ALA A 75 10.72 -7.88 -12.61
N LYS A 76 10.87 -9.09 -13.17
CA LYS A 76 11.50 -9.33 -14.48
C LYS A 76 10.49 -9.38 -15.64
N MET A 77 9.18 -9.32 -15.37
CA MET A 77 8.12 -9.45 -16.38
C MET A 77 7.95 -8.18 -17.23
N VAL A 78 9.01 -7.66 -17.82
CA VAL A 78 8.93 -6.55 -18.78
C VAL A 78 8.71 -7.14 -20.19
N PRO A 79 7.76 -6.61 -21.00
CA PRO A 79 6.97 -5.39 -20.80
C PRO A 79 5.62 -5.59 -20.08
N VAL A 80 5.27 -6.81 -19.66
CA VAL A 80 3.96 -7.15 -19.08
C VAL A 80 3.63 -6.32 -17.83
N LEU A 81 4.60 -6.14 -16.94
CA LEU A 81 4.53 -5.27 -15.76
C LEU A 81 5.51 -4.11 -15.95
N SER A 82 4.97 -2.96 -16.34
CA SER A 82 5.73 -1.73 -16.60
C SER A 82 5.90 -0.88 -15.35
N SER A 83 7.03 -0.18 -15.22
CA SER A 83 7.24 0.82 -14.16
C SER A 83 6.68 2.22 -14.47
N LYS A 84 5.81 2.34 -15.49
CA LYS A 84 5.24 3.63 -15.91
C LYS A 84 4.42 4.31 -14.80
N SER A 85 3.70 3.53 -14.00
CA SER A 85 2.87 4.00 -12.87
C SER A 85 3.04 3.08 -11.66
N PRO A 86 4.10 3.25 -10.84
CA PRO A 86 4.45 2.32 -9.78
C PRO A 86 3.77 2.61 -8.43
N ILE A 87 2.95 3.66 -8.35
CA ILE A 87 2.27 4.08 -7.12
C ILE A 87 1.00 3.23 -6.95
N VAL A 88 0.81 2.68 -5.75
CA VAL A 88 -0.29 1.77 -5.37
C VAL A 88 -1.29 2.44 -4.42
N ILE A 89 -1.35 3.76 -4.48
CA ILE A 89 -2.35 4.57 -3.80
C ILE A 89 -3.08 5.45 -4.80
N ASP A 90 -4.36 5.68 -4.54
CA ASP A 90 -5.12 6.71 -5.26
C ASP A 90 -4.45 8.06 -5.03
N MET A 91 -3.90 8.62 -6.10
CA MET A 91 -3.33 9.95 -6.05
C MET A 91 -4.47 10.96 -5.85
N PRO A 92 -4.39 11.84 -4.84
CA PRO A 92 -5.35 12.93 -4.70
C PRO A 92 -5.46 13.72 -5.99
N GLU A 93 -6.67 14.07 -6.42
CA GLU A 93 -6.90 14.81 -7.67
C GLU A 93 -6.02 16.08 -7.77
N ALA A 94 -5.78 16.76 -6.64
CA ALA A 94 -4.92 17.94 -6.55
C ALA A 94 -3.45 17.69 -6.92
N LEU A 95 -2.99 16.44 -6.89
CA LEU A 95 -1.63 16.03 -7.24
C LEU A 95 -1.55 15.35 -8.62
N VAL A 96 -2.68 15.09 -9.27
CA VAL A 96 -2.73 14.56 -10.63
C VAL A 96 -2.40 15.70 -11.60
N LYS A 97 -1.24 15.63 -12.26
CA LYS A 97 -0.91 16.55 -13.36
C LYS A 97 -1.75 16.19 -14.59
N GLU A 98 -2.32 17.19 -15.26
CA GLU A 98 -3.18 17.04 -16.45
C GLU A 98 -2.53 16.20 -17.58
N ASP A 99 -1.19 16.13 -17.60
CA ASP A 99 -0.41 15.44 -18.63
C ASP A 99 0.11 14.06 -18.20
N ALA A 100 -0.25 13.58 -17.00
CA ALA A 100 0.16 12.28 -16.50
C ALA A 100 -0.56 11.17 -17.27
N THR A 101 -0.04 10.87 -18.46
CA THR A 101 -0.55 9.82 -19.33
C THR A 101 -0.21 8.48 -18.67
N GLY A 102 -1.21 7.85 -18.05
CA GLY A 102 -1.16 6.45 -17.58
C GLY A 102 -0.77 5.49 -18.68
#